data_AF-A0A378SEI8-F1
#
_entry.id   AF-A0A378SEI8-F1
#
_cell.length_a   1.000
_cell.length_b   1.000
_cell.length_c   1.000
_cell.angle_alpha   90.00
_cell.angle_beta   90.00
_cell.angle_gamma   90.00
#
_symmetry.space_group_name_H-M   'P 1'
#
loop_
_entity.id
_entity.type
_entity.pdbx_description
1 polymer ?
#
loop_
_entity_poly.entity_id
_entity_poly.type
_entity_poly.pdbx_seq_one_letter_code
_entity_poly.pdbx_strand_id
1 'polypeptide(L)'
;MQKGLLYMDYGLWLLADDTGRITLTGWSETGSGDAVSGAPARTDHWPVYDLCDDREQLPDCLHDLGLDLAPGADLNDLDRNWDVYVRHPDIASLRSALDGRKATAK
;
A
#
# COMPACT_ATOMS: atom_id res chain seq x y z
N MET A 1 -13.65 -23.52 -1.47
CA MET A 1 -14.16 -22.31 -2.13
C MET A 1 -13.31 -21.15 -1.63
N GLN A 2 -12.41 -20.67 -2.48
CA GLN A 2 -11.56 -19.52 -2.18
C GLN A 2 -12.50 -18.32 -1.99
N LYS A 3 -12.52 -17.72 -0.78
CA LYS A 3 -13.23 -16.45 -0.60
C LYS A 3 -12.61 -15.49 -1.63
N GLY A 4 -13.40 -15.08 -2.60
CA GLY A 4 -12.98 -14.06 -3.56
C GLY A 4 -12.53 -12.87 -2.74
N LEU A 5 -11.29 -12.43 -2.96
CA LEU A 5 -10.73 -11.25 -2.33
C LEU A 5 -11.69 -10.10 -2.63
N LEU A 6 -12.47 -9.69 -1.64
CA LEU A 6 -13.33 -8.54 -1.78
C LEU A 6 -12.41 -7.32 -1.84
N TYR A 7 -12.85 -6.26 -2.48
CA TYR A 7 -12.15 -4.98 -2.57
C TYR A 7 -11.61 -4.45 -1.21
N MET A 8 -12.18 -4.93 -0.09
CA MET A 8 -11.75 -4.68 1.29
C MET A 8 -10.47 -5.42 1.74
N ASP A 9 -9.90 -6.30 0.91
CA ASP A 9 -8.65 -7.00 1.23
C ASP A 9 -7.40 -6.24 0.76
N TYR A 10 -7.56 -5.13 0.02
CA TYR A 10 -6.43 -4.29 -0.39
C TYR A 10 -6.17 -3.24 0.67
N GLY A 11 -5.29 -3.60 1.61
CA GLY A 11 -4.81 -2.68 2.64
C GLY A 11 -3.84 -1.61 2.13
N LEU A 12 -3.63 -1.45 0.82
CA LEU A 12 -2.67 -0.50 0.26
C LEU A 12 -3.26 0.23 -0.93
N TRP A 13 -3.02 1.53 -1.01
CA TRP A 13 -3.42 2.36 -2.16
C TRP A 13 -2.45 3.52 -2.41
N LEU A 14 -2.39 3.92 -3.67
CA LEU A 14 -1.63 5.04 -4.17
C LEU A 14 -2.53 6.28 -4.27
N LEU A 15 -1.91 7.44 -4.04
CA LEU A 15 -2.52 8.75 -4.23
C LEU A 15 -1.50 9.69 -4.89
N ALA A 16 -1.96 10.57 -5.76
CA ALA A 16 -1.17 11.70 -6.23
C ALA A 16 -1.45 12.91 -5.32
N ASP A 17 -0.41 13.59 -4.84
CA ASP A 17 -0.60 14.85 -4.12
C ASP A 17 -0.78 16.04 -5.09
N ASP A 18 -1.04 17.22 -4.53
CA ASP A 18 -1.25 18.46 -5.30
C ASP A 18 -0.01 18.89 -6.12
N THR A 19 1.16 18.29 -5.85
CA THR A 19 2.42 18.55 -6.57
C THR A 19 2.70 17.52 -7.67
N GLY A 20 1.87 16.47 -7.78
CA GLY A 20 2.06 15.35 -8.72
C GLY A 20 2.97 14.25 -8.19
N ARG A 21 3.42 14.34 -6.94
CA ARG A 21 4.17 13.29 -6.25
C ARG A 21 3.23 12.13 -5.96
N ILE A 22 3.71 10.91 -6.19
CA ILE A 22 2.95 9.71 -5.84
C ILE A 22 3.30 9.30 -4.43
N THR A 23 2.27 9.01 -3.66
CA THR A 23 2.35 8.56 -2.28
C THR A 23 1.70 7.19 -2.12
N LEU A 24 2.16 6.44 -1.13
CA LEU A 24 1.59 5.16 -0.72
C LEU A 24 1.09 5.28 0.71
N THR A 25 -0.11 4.79 0.96
CA THR A 25 -0.61 4.59 2.32
C THR A 25 -1.45 3.32 2.37
N GLY A 26 -1.94 3.00 3.55
CA GLY A 26 -2.51 1.70 3.80
C GLY A 26 -3.05 1.46 5.20
N TRP A 27 -3.42 0.22 5.43
CA TRP A 27 -3.62 -0.37 6.73
C TRP A 27 -3.22 -1.85 6.69
N SER A 28 -2.83 -2.37 7.85
CA SER A 28 -2.53 -3.78 8.04
C SER A 28 -3.17 -4.28 9.33
N GLU A 29 -3.71 -5.50 9.34
CA GLU A 29 -4.17 -6.11 10.58
C GLU A 29 -2.99 -6.60 11.40
N THR A 30 -2.94 -6.21 12.67
CA THR A 30 -2.02 -6.75 13.67
C THR A 30 -2.82 -7.63 14.63
N GLY A 31 -2.54 -8.93 14.61
CA GLY A 31 -3.18 -9.91 15.48
C GLY A 31 -4.02 -10.95 14.75
N SER A 32 -3.33 -11.95 14.17
CA SER A 32 -3.92 -13.23 13.75
C SER A 32 -2.89 -14.33 13.93
N GLY A 33 -2.34 -14.42 15.14
CA GLY A 33 -1.20 -15.26 15.45
C GLY A 33 -1.24 -15.87 16.84
N ASP A 34 -2.41 -16.26 17.33
CA ASP A 34 -2.53 -17.40 18.25
C ASP A 34 -4.00 -17.76 18.43
N ALA A 35 -4.35 -19.04 18.22
CA ALA A 35 -5.68 -19.58 18.49
C ALA A 35 -6.06 -19.57 19.99
N VAL A 36 -5.27 -18.89 20.84
CA VAL A 36 -5.37 -18.90 22.30
C VAL A 36 -5.77 -17.54 22.88
N SER A 37 -5.70 -16.44 22.12
CA SER A 37 -6.14 -15.13 22.61
C SER A 37 -7.27 -14.60 21.74
N GLY A 38 -8.50 -14.62 22.26
CA GLY A 38 -9.69 -13.98 21.67
C GLY A 38 -9.62 -12.45 21.65
N ALA A 39 -8.43 -11.88 21.49
CA ALA A 39 -8.24 -10.45 21.31
C ALA A 39 -8.70 -10.05 19.90
N PRO A 40 -9.47 -8.97 19.74
CA PRO A 40 -9.89 -8.50 18.43
C PRO A 40 -8.67 -8.09 17.60
N ALA A 41 -8.67 -8.46 16.32
CA ALA A 41 -7.68 -7.98 15.35
C ALA A 41 -7.67 -6.45 15.36
N ARG A 42 -6.48 -5.85 15.46
CA ARG A 42 -6.32 -4.40 15.41
C ARG A 42 -5.91 -3.99 14.01
N THR A 43 -6.73 -3.15 13.39
CA THR A 43 -6.36 -2.45 12.16
C THR A 43 -5.36 -1.35 12.51
N ASP A 44 -4.16 -1.44 11.95
CA ASP A 44 -3.13 -0.42 12.08
C ASP A 44 -3.03 0.38 10.78
N HIS A 45 -3.27 1.69 10.85
CA HIS A 45 -3.20 2.58 9.70
C HIS A 45 -1.76 3.02 9.47
N TRP A 46 -1.35 2.96 8.21
CA TRP A 46 -0.01 3.36 7.82
C TRP A 46 0.08 4.88 7.69
N PRO A 47 1.25 5.48 7.99
CA PRO A 47 1.49 6.85 7.58
C PRO A 47 1.56 6.93 6.05
N VAL A 48 1.46 8.15 5.52
CA VAL A 48 1.76 8.40 4.11
C VAL A 48 3.26 8.30 3.88
N TYR A 49 3.65 7.56 2.84
CA TYR A 49 5.02 7.41 2.38
C TYR A 49 5.15 8.01 0.98
N ASP A 50 6.14 8.87 0.78
CA ASP A 50 6.48 9.38 -0.55
C ASP A 50 7.13 8.25 -1.36
N LEU A 51 6.58 7.98 -2.54
CA LEU A 51 6.94 6.84 -3.37
C LEU A 51 7.89 7.27 -4.49
N CYS A 52 7.45 8.22 -5.30
CA CYS A 52 8.20 8.83 -6.41
C CYS A 52 7.78 10.29 -6.61
N ASP A 53 8.70 11.08 -7.14
CA ASP A 53 8.50 12.52 -7.36
C ASP A 53 7.55 12.79 -8.55
N ASP A 54 7.48 11.86 -9.50
CA ASP A 54 6.65 12.00 -10.70
C ASP A 54 6.00 10.68 -11.14
N ARG A 55 5.01 10.82 -12.03
CA ARG A 55 4.20 9.71 -12.53
C ARG A 55 4.94 8.79 -13.50
N GLU A 56 5.99 9.29 -14.15
CA GLU A 56 6.79 8.56 -15.14
C GLU A 56 7.68 7.53 -14.45
N GLN A 57 8.13 7.81 -13.22
CA GLN A 57 8.88 6.90 -12.36
C GLN A 57 8.03 5.82 -11.70
N LEU A 58 6.69 5.97 -11.71
CA LEU A 58 5.81 5.07 -10.96
C LEU A 58 5.94 3.60 -11.36
N PRO A 59 6.00 3.21 -12.65
CA PRO A 59 6.19 1.81 -13.03
C PRO A 59 7.45 1.18 -12.43
N ASP A 60 8.57 1.91 -12.43
CA ASP A 60 9.84 1.44 -11.86
C ASP A 60 9.76 1.36 -10.33
N CYS A 61 9.15 2.36 -9.70
CA CYS A 61 8.94 2.36 -8.24
C CYS A 61 8.04 1.20 -7.77
N LEU A 62 7.00 0.86 -8.53
CA LEU A 62 6.17 -0.30 -8.24
C LEU A 62 6.97 -1.60 -8.39
N HIS A 63 7.76 -1.71 -9.45
CA HIS A 63 8.61 -2.88 -9.69
C HIS A 63 9.63 -3.08 -8.56
N ASP A 64 10.37 -2.04 -8.19
CA ASP A 64 11.40 -2.07 -7.15
C ASP A 64 10.86 -2.44 -5.77
N LEU A 65 9.60 -2.09 -5.50
CA LEU A 65 8.91 -2.40 -4.26
C LEU A 65 8.05 -3.67 -4.33
N GLY A 66 8.05 -4.39 -5.46
CA GLY A 66 7.25 -5.61 -5.63
C GLY A 66 5.74 -5.37 -5.52
N LEU A 67 5.28 -4.18 -5.88
CA LEU A 67 3.87 -3.78 -5.84
C LEU A 67 3.18 -4.12 -7.15
N ASP A 68 2.07 -4.85 -7.04
CA ASP A 68 1.19 -5.16 -8.17
C ASP A 68 -0.12 -4.38 -8.06
N LEU A 69 -0.70 -3.99 -9.19
CA LEU A 69 -2.04 -3.42 -9.21
C LEU A 69 -3.08 -4.45 -8.73
N ALA A 70 -4.04 -3.99 -7.92
CA ALA A 70 -5.19 -4.80 -7.61
C ALA A 70 -6.06 -5.02 -8.88
N PRO A 71 -6.80 -6.14 -8.97
CA PRO A 71 -7.75 -6.38 -10.05
C PRO A 71 -8.72 -5.22 -10.23
N GLY A 72 -8.74 -4.65 -11.44
CA GLY A 72 -9.60 -3.54 -11.80
C GLY A 72 -9.07 -2.15 -11.41
N ALA A 73 -7.91 -2.07 -10.75
CA ALA A 73 -7.23 -0.80 -10.51
C ALA A 73 -6.58 -0.30 -11.81
N ASP A 74 -6.79 0.97 -12.13
CA ASP A 74 -6.12 1.65 -13.24
C ASP A 74 -5.22 2.76 -12.68
N LEU A 75 -3.98 2.71 -13.11
CA LEU A 75 -2.96 3.70 -12.85
C LEU A 75 -3.35 5.12 -13.36
N ASN A 76 -4.25 5.22 -14.35
CA ASN A 76 -4.80 6.48 -14.85
C ASN A 76 -5.83 7.12 -13.89
N ASP A 77 -6.35 6.38 -12.91
CA ASP A 77 -7.28 6.92 -11.92
C ASP A 77 -6.60 7.95 -11.01
N LEU A 78 -5.27 7.92 -10.91
CA LEU A 78 -4.47 8.96 -10.25
C LEU A 78 -4.68 10.35 -10.88
N ASP A 79 -4.88 10.45 -12.19
CA ASP A 79 -5.15 11.73 -12.87
C ASP A 79 -6.50 12.36 -12.46
N ARG A 80 -7.38 11.52 -11.90
CA ARG A 80 -8.69 11.92 -11.36
C ARG A 80 -8.64 12.13 -9.86
N ASN A 81 -7.45 12.05 -9.26
CA ASN A 81 -7.21 12.06 -7.82
C ASN A 81 -7.99 10.96 -7.09
N TRP A 82 -8.07 9.77 -7.69
CA TRP A 82 -8.71 8.59 -7.11
C TRP A 82 -7.67 7.63 -6.54
N ASP A 83 -8.08 6.88 -5.52
CA ASP A 83 -7.27 5.83 -4.90
C ASP A 83 -6.99 4.71 -5.90
N VAL A 84 -5.71 4.38 -6.09
CA VAL A 84 -5.31 3.21 -6.90
C VAL A 84 -4.80 2.11 -6.00
N TYR A 85 -5.59 1.04 -5.86
CA TYR A 85 -5.28 -0.06 -4.97
C TYR A 85 -4.16 -0.94 -5.52
N VAL A 86 -3.25 -1.32 -4.63
CA VAL A 86 -2.11 -2.17 -4.91
C VAL A 86 -2.04 -3.33 -3.94
N ARG A 87 -1.20 -4.31 -4.26
CA ARG A 87 -0.98 -5.52 -3.48
C ARG A 87 0.51 -5.74 -3.31
N HIS A 88 0.89 -6.32 -2.18
CA HIS A 88 2.22 -6.82 -1.93
C HIS A 88 2.11 -8.18 -1.24
N PRO A 89 2.92 -9.19 -1.63
CA PRO A 89 2.85 -10.53 -1.05
C PRO A 89 3.30 -10.56 0.43
N ASP A 90 4.11 -9.59 0.86
CA ASP A 90 4.62 -9.48 2.23
C ASP A 90 4.48 -8.05 2.76
N ILE A 91 3.33 -7.75 3.35
CA ILE A 91 2.98 -6.42 3.86
C ILE A 91 3.94 -5.96 4.96
N ALA A 92 4.48 -6.88 5.78
CA ALA A 92 5.37 -6.54 6.88
C ALA A 92 6.77 -6.12 6.38
N SER A 93 7.31 -6.86 5.41
CA SER A 93 8.59 -6.50 4.77
C SER A 93 8.50 -5.19 4.01
N LEU A 94 7.41 -4.96 3.26
CA LEU A 94 7.18 -3.69 2.57
C LEU A 94 7.19 -2.51 3.54
N ARG A 95 6.43 -2.62 4.65
CA ARG A 95 6.38 -1.55 5.65
C ARG A 95 7.76 -1.22 6.22
N SER A 96 8.52 -2.25 6.56
CA SER A 96 9.87 -2.09 7.11
C SER A 96 10.81 -1.37 6.12
N ALA A 97 10.69 -1.67 4.83
CA ALA A 97 11.46 -0.99 3.79
C ALA A 97 11.08 0.49 3.65
N LEU A 98 9.77 0.80 3.68
CA LEU A 98 9.26 2.16 3.60
C LEU A 98 9.62 3.00 4.84
N ASP A 99 9.52 2.43 6.04
CA ASP A 99 9.96 3.07 7.28
C ASP A 99 11.47 3.38 7.25
N GLY A 100 12.28 2.47 6.71
CA GLY A 100 13.71 2.69 6.48
C GLY A 100 13.98 3.87 5.54
N ARG A 101 13.28 3.94 4.40
CA ARG A 101 13.39 5.05 3.44
C ARG A 101 12.99 6.39 4.07
N LYS A 102 11.89 6.42 4.83
CA LYS A 102 11.41 7.61 5.54
C LYS A 102 12.42 8.12 6.57
N ALA A 103 13.10 7.22 7.28
CA ALA A 103 14.11 7.59 8.26
C ALA A 103 15.36 8.22 7.62
N THR A 104 15.71 7.83 6.40
CA THR A 104 16.86 8.38 5.66
C THR A 104 16.57 9.68 4.91
N ALA A 105 15.29 10.02 4.68
CA ALA A 105 14.88 11.25 4.01
C ALA A 105 14.87 12.49 4.93
N LYS A 106 15.41 12.36 6.15
CA LYS A 106 15.44 13.41 7.20
C LYS A 106 16.87 13.78 7.56
#